data_AF-A0A2V8RF18-F1
#
_entry.id   AF-A0A2V8RF18-F1
#
_cell.length_a   1.000
_cell.length_b   1.000
_cell.length_c   1.000
_cell.angle_alpha   90.00
_cell.angle_beta   90.00
_cell.angle_gamma   90.00
#
_symmetry.space_group_name_H-M   'P 1'
#
loop_
_entity.id
_entity.type
_entity.pdbx_description
1 polymer ?
#
loop_
_entity_poly.entity_id
_entity_poly.type
_entity_poly.pdbx_seq_one_letter_code
_entity_poly.pdbx_strand_id
1 'polypeptide(L)'
;PFGTRVAVALSVDGLNSIDARHTSAWDAHKWVIAPYGTISVGGWQMSSESARRFYFTTERDSYAAKLGQTANLGVISAVFFRERRPFTILPVTPGEPRPLYKEEDRTRDDRSAPAPKSNSAGDAQTANGMGRDSAKQRSAPSYPAPDDESAATGIGRSVRNDVQWIKMDLDSRPAGEIMIRYEYRASLVRLGIIPRDYPRPQVLDRRERAQGFEPRYCPQP
;
A
#
# COMPACT_ATOMS: atom_id res chain seq x y z
N PRO A 1 10.10 -0.16 -16.64
CA PRO A 1 9.89 -1.57 -17.05
C PRO A 1 11.14 -2.41 -16.79
N PHE A 2 11.02 -3.63 -16.24
CA PHE A 2 12.17 -4.46 -15.84
C PHE A 2 12.70 -5.31 -17.01
N GLY A 3 14.02 -5.54 -17.07
CA GLY A 3 14.65 -6.43 -18.07
C GLY A 3 14.51 -7.93 -17.78
N THR A 4 13.64 -8.30 -16.86
CA THR A 4 13.32 -9.69 -16.46
C THR A 4 11.82 -9.85 -16.33
N ARG A 5 11.34 -11.10 -16.35
CA ARG A 5 9.99 -11.40 -15.90
C ARG A 5 9.84 -11.05 -14.44
N VAL A 6 8.66 -10.56 -14.09
CA VAL A 6 8.29 -10.21 -12.72
C VAL A 6 6.91 -10.80 -12.44
N ALA A 7 6.79 -11.49 -11.31
CA ALA A 7 5.51 -11.94 -10.80
C ALA A 7 4.90 -10.87 -9.89
N VAL A 8 3.60 -10.63 -10.01
CA VAL A 8 2.89 -9.58 -9.27
C VAL A 8 1.70 -10.18 -8.55
N ALA A 9 1.74 -10.18 -7.22
CA ALA A 9 0.57 -10.43 -6.41
C ALA A 9 -0.28 -9.15 -6.42
N LEU A 10 -1.41 -9.18 -7.13
CA LEU A 10 -2.32 -8.05 -7.26
C LEU A 10 -3.59 -8.30 -6.46
N SER A 11 -3.86 -7.41 -5.53
CA SER A 11 -5.05 -7.42 -4.68
C SER A 11 -5.84 -6.12 -4.84
N VAL A 12 -7.16 -6.26 -4.89
CA VAL A 12 -8.14 -5.18 -5.00
C VAL A 12 -9.15 -5.38 -3.88
N ASP A 13 -9.38 -4.35 -3.06
CA ASP A 13 -10.20 -4.44 -1.85
C ASP A 13 -9.75 -5.56 -0.89
N GLY A 14 -8.44 -5.82 -0.91
CA GLY A 14 -7.79 -6.91 -0.19
C GLY A 14 -7.98 -8.30 -0.83
N LEU A 15 -8.91 -8.49 -1.77
CA LEU A 15 -9.07 -9.75 -2.50
C LEU A 15 -8.01 -9.90 -3.58
N ASN A 16 -7.38 -11.09 -3.68
CA ASN A 16 -6.54 -11.40 -4.83
C ASN A 16 -7.37 -11.39 -6.13
N SER A 17 -6.84 -10.75 -7.17
CA SER A 17 -7.52 -10.58 -8.46
C SER A 17 -7.71 -11.87 -9.28
N ILE A 18 -7.10 -12.99 -8.88
CA ILE A 18 -7.17 -14.28 -9.58
C ILE A 18 -8.11 -15.26 -8.86
N ASP A 19 -8.06 -15.37 -7.53
CA ASP A 19 -8.83 -16.36 -6.76
C ASP A 19 -9.80 -15.77 -5.73
N ALA A 20 -9.85 -14.44 -5.61
CA ALA A 20 -10.69 -13.71 -4.66
C ALA A 20 -10.48 -14.12 -3.19
N ARG A 21 -9.26 -14.54 -2.81
CA ARG A 21 -8.90 -14.86 -1.43
C ARG A 21 -8.06 -13.77 -0.78
N HIS A 22 -8.18 -13.66 0.54
CA HIS A 22 -7.19 -12.99 1.37
C HIS A 22 -6.04 -13.95 1.68
N THR A 23 -4.88 -13.69 1.10
CA THR A 23 -3.64 -14.44 1.36
C THR A 23 -2.47 -13.47 1.48
N SER A 24 -1.35 -13.95 2.02
CA SER A 24 -0.11 -13.18 1.96
C SER A 24 0.30 -12.97 0.50
N ALA A 25 1.02 -11.88 0.22
CA ALA A 25 1.53 -11.64 -1.14
C ALA A 25 2.42 -12.78 -1.66
N TRP A 26 3.06 -13.52 -0.75
CA TRP A 26 3.89 -14.68 -1.10
C TRP A 26 3.05 -15.87 -1.52
N ASP A 27 1.95 -16.18 -0.82
CA ASP A 27 1.11 -17.36 -1.11
C ASP A 27 0.07 -17.09 -2.21
N ALA A 28 -0.23 -15.81 -2.46
CA ALA A 28 -1.15 -15.38 -3.49
C ALA A 28 -0.76 -15.90 -4.89
N HIS A 29 -1.76 -16.21 -5.72
CA HIS A 29 -1.55 -16.33 -7.15
C HIS A 29 -1.09 -14.99 -7.75
N LYS A 30 -0.18 -15.05 -8.72
CA LYS A 30 0.53 -13.89 -9.26
C LYS A 30 0.36 -13.80 -10.75
N TRP A 31 0.16 -12.58 -11.22
CA TRP A 31 0.28 -12.24 -12.64
C TRP A 31 1.75 -12.21 -13.05
N VAL A 32 2.04 -12.53 -14.30
CA VAL A 32 3.41 -12.46 -14.82
C VAL A 32 3.50 -11.36 -15.85
N ILE A 33 4.43 -10.45 -15.64
CA ILE A 33 4.76 -9.38 -16.58
C ILE A 33 6.05 -9.78 -17.31
N ALA A 34 6.00 -9.80 -18.64
CA ALA A 34 7.16 -10.06 -19.48
C ALA A 34 8.24 -8.96 -19.31
N PRO A 35 9.51 -9.21 -19.67
CA PRO A 35 10.53 -8.18 -19.69
C PRO A 35 10.07 -7.00 -20.55
N TYR A 36 10.17 -5.80 -20.01
CA TYR A 36 9.67 -4.55 -20.61
C TYR A 36 8.18 -4.53 -20.98
N GLY A 37 7.41 -5.53 -20.53
CA GLY A 37 6.00 -5.69 -20.82
C GLY A 37 5.09 -4.87 -19.92
N THR A 38 3.81 -4.86 -20.28
CA THR A 38 2.70 -4.35 -19.49
C THR A 38 1.53 -5.31 -19.63
N ILE A 39 0.74 -5.47 -18.57
CA ILE A 39 -0.50 -6.25 -18.59
C ILE A 39 -1.65 -5.35 -18.16
N SER A 40 -2.84 -5.64 -18.67
CA SER A 40 -4.07 -4.95 -18.31
C SER A 40 -4.99 -5.90 -17.57
N VAL A 41 -5.16 -5.71 -16.25
CA VAL A 41 -6.07 -6.52 -15.44
C VAL A 41 -7.37 -5.74 -15.26
N GLY A 42 -8.38 -6.10 -16.05
CA GLY A 42 -9.66 -5.39 -16.09
C GLY A 42 -10.77 -6.00 -15.24
N GLY A 43 -10.50 -7.11 -14.55
CA GLY A 43 -11.50 -7.84 -13.78
C GLY A 43 -10.93 -8.95 -12.91
N TRP A 44 -11.82 -9.56 -12.12
CA TRP A 44 -11.56 -10.77 -11.34
C TRP A 44 -11.46 -11.97 -12.27
N GLN A 45 -10.34 -12.70 -12.27
CA GLN A 45 -10.22 -13.91 -13.08
C GLN A 45 -11.19 -14.99 -12.54
N MET A 46 -11.94 -15.63 -13.44
CA MET A 46 -12.88 -16.69 -13.06
C MET A 46 -12.46 -18.07 -13.61
N SER A 47 -11.79 -18.08 -14.76
CA SER A 47 -11.29 -19.29 -15.42
C SER A 47 -10.06 -18.95 -16.27
N SER A 48 -9.50 -19.87 -17.06
CA SER A 48 -8.40 -19.53 -17.97
C SER A 48 -8.80 -18.63 -19.15
N GLU A 49 -10.09 -18.40 -19.39
CA GLU A 49 -10.60 -17.70 -20.59
C GLU A 49 -11.54 -16.52 -20.23
N SER A 50 -11.92 -16.38 -18.97
CA SER A 50 -12.93 -15.41 -18.55
C SER A 50 -12.58 -14.68 -17.26
N ALA A 51 -12.97 -13.41 -17.22
CA ALA A 51 -12.89 -12.54 -16.06
C ALA A 51 -14.22 -11.80 -15.86
N ARG A 52 -14.47 -11.30 -14.65
CA ARG A 52 -15.60 -10.40 -14.37
C ARG A 52 -15.11 -8.98 -14.14
N ARG A 53 -15.58 -8.05 -14.97
CA ARG A 53 -15.04 -6.69 -15.05
C ARG A 53 -15.14 -5.94 -13.71
N PHE A 54 -14.07 -5.25 -13.34
CA PHE A 54 -14.08 -4.30 -12.22
C PHE A 54 -15.00 -3.12 -12.52
N TYR A 55 -15.66 -2.61 -11.49
CA TYR A 55 -16.33 -1.31 -11.53
C TYR A 55 -16.36 -0.73 -10.12
N PHE A 56 -16.36 0.59 -10.03
CA PHE A 56 -16.53 1.28 -8.75
C PHE A 56 -17.98 1.23 -8.31
N THR A 57 -18.17 0.90 -7.03
CA THR A 57 -19.46 0.80 -6.37
C THR A 57 -19.26 1.18 -4.90
N THR A 58 -20.23 0.91 -4.06
CA THR A 58 -20.18 1.24 -2.65
C THR A 58 -19.77 0.04 -1.81
N GLU A 59 -19.32 0.26 -0.58
CA GLU A 59 -18.85 -0.83 0.29
C GLU A 59 -19.88 -1.96 0.40
N ARG A 60 -21.17 -1.63 0.54
CA ARG A 60 -22.27 -2.59 0.70
C ARG A 60 -22.45 -3.50 -0.52
N ASP A 61 -22.31 -2.94 -1.72
CA ASP A 61 -22.51 -3.67 -2.98
C ASP A 61 -21.23 -4.30 -3.54
N SER A 62 -20.10 -4.05 -2.88
CA SER A 62 -18.78 -4.53 -3.26
C SER A 62 -18.70 -6.06 -3.28
N TYR A 63 -17.78 -6.57 -4.08
CA TYR A 63 -17.56 -8.01 -4.15
C TYR A 63 -16.98 -8.55 -2.84
N ALA A 64 -16.08 -7.80 -2.20
CA ALA A 64 -15.49 -8.21 -0.94
C ALA A 64 -16.52 -8.22 0.20
N ALA A 65 -17.45 -7.26 0.27
CA ALA A 65 -18.55 -7.31 1.24
C ALA A 65 -19.46 -8.52 1.02
N LYS A 66 -19.74 -8.90 -0.23
CA LYS A 66 -20.50 -10.13 -0.56
C LYS A 66 -19.81 -11.41 -0.08
N LEU A 67 -18.48 -11.38 0.07
CA LEU A 67 -17.68 -12.47 0.65
C LEU A 67 -17.46 -12.32 2.16
N GLY A 68 -18.03 -11.30 2.81
CA GLY A 68 -17.82 -10.99 4.23
C GLY A 68 -16.42 -10.44 4.54
N GLN A 69 -15.70 -9.96 3.53
CA GLN A 69 -14.32 -9.52 3.59
C GLN A 69 -14.24 -8.00 3.42
N THR A 70 -14.52 -7.24 4.47
CA THR A 70 -14.63 -5.77 4.41
C THR A 70 -13.45 -5.00 5.01
N ALA A 71 -12.43 -5.70 5.52
CA ALA A 71 -11.35 -5.06 6.27
C ALA A 71 -10.45 -4.14 5.42
N ASN A 72 -10.37 -4.37 4.10
CA ASN A 72 -9.39 -3.73 3.22
C ASN A 72 -10.03 -3.08 1.98
N LEU A 73 -11.30 -2.64 2.08
CA LEU A 73 -11.99 -1.94 1.00
C LEU A 73 -11.29 -0.62 0.64
N GLY A 74 -11.37 -0.21 -0.63
CA GLY A 74 -10.80 1.06 -1.09
C GLY A 74 -9.28 1.03 -1.31
N VAL A 75 -8.68 -0.17 -1.35
CA VAL A 75 -7.22 -0.35 -1.48
C VAL A 75 -6.89 -1.28 -2.65
N ILE A 76 -5.95 -0.85 -3.49
CA ILE A 76 -5.28 -1.69 -4.49
C ILE A 76 -3.85 -1.88 -4.05
N SER A 77 -3.41 -3.13 -3.89
CA SER A 77 -2.03 -3.45 -3.54
C SER A 77 -1.39 -4.37 -4.58
N ALA A 78 -0.12 -4.09 -4.90
CA ALA A 78 0.66 -4.85 -5.84
C ALA A 78 2.05 -5.11 -5.26
N VAL A 79 2.40 -6.38 -5.08
CA VAL A 79 3.73 -6.80 -4.59
C VAL A 79 4.46 -7.55 -5.70
N PHE A 80 5.67 -7.11 -6.00
CA PHE A 80 6.46 -7.56 -7.14
C PHE A 80 7.55 -8.52 -6.68
N PHE A 81 7.69 -9.67 -7.35
CA PHE A 81 8.72 -10.67 -7.10
C PHE A 81 9.53 -10.91 -8.37
N ARG A 82 10.85 -10.87 -8.24
CA ARG A 82 11.76 -11.15 -9.37
C ARG A 82 11.82 -12.64 -9.62
N GLU A 83 12.03 -13.01 -10.89
CA GLU A 83 12.47 -14.36 -11.21
C GLU A 83 13.85 -14.62 -10.62
N ARG A 84 13.99 -15.76 -9.94
CA ARG A 84 15.29 -16.21 -9.47
C ARG A 84 16.14 -16.59 -10.68
N ARG A 85 17.25 -15.90 -10.86
CA ARG A 85 18.28 -16.31 -11.82
C ARG A 85 19.22 -17.30 -11.14
N PRO A 86 19.66 -18.37 -11.82
CA PRO A 86 20.74 -19.19 -11.30
C PRO A 86 21.96 -18.29 -11.09
N PHE A 87 22.53 -18.31 -9.89
CA PHE A 87 23.81 -17.67 -9.64
C PHE A 87 24.88 -18.49 -10.37
N THR A 88 25.60 -17.86 -11.29
CA THR A 88 26.80 -18.47 -11.87
C THR A 88 27.92 -18.35 -10.85
N ILE A 89 28.28 -19.46 -10.21
CA ILE A 89 29.54 -19.53 -9.47
C ILE A 89 30.65 -19.44 -10.52
N LEU A 90 31.27 -18.28 -10.66
CA LEU A 90 32.52 -18.20 -11.41
C LEU A 90 33.58 -18.96 -10.59
N PRO A 91 34.35 -19.87 -11.20
CA PRO A 91 35.45 -20.50 -10.50
C PRO A 91 36.37 -19.39 -9.98
N VAL A 92 36.56 -19.35 -8.67
CA VAL A 92 37.62 -18.53 -8.08
C VAL A 92 38.91 -19.11 -8.65
N THR A 93 39.56 -18.41 -9.57
CA THR A 93 40.95 -18.72 -9.93
C THR A 93 41.73 -18.69 -8.62
N PRO A 94 42.32 -19.81 -8.18
CA PRO A 94 43.13 -19.79 -6.97
C PRO A 94 44.19 -18.70 -7.13
N GLY A 95 44.19 -17.70 -6.25
CA GLY A 95 45.31 -16.77 -6.17
C GLY A 95 46.59 -17.56 -5.92
N GLU A 96 47.72 -17.10 -6.47
CA GLU A 96 49.01 -17.74 -6.25
C GLU A 96 49.24 -18.01 -4.76
N PRO A 97 49.75 -19.20 -4.39
CA PRO A 97 49.99 -19.54 -2.99
C PRO A 97 50.95 -18.51 -2.39
N ARG A 98 50.45 -17.74 -1.41
CA ARG A 98 51.32 -16.88 -0.60
C ARG A 98 52.32 -17.77 0.14
N PRO A 99 53.62 -17.45 0.14
CA PRO A 99 54.63 -18.25 0.81
C PRO A 99 54.34 -18.34 2.31
N LEU A 100 54.33 -19.57 2.82
CA LEU A 100 54.19 -19.87 4.25
C LEU A 100 55.39 -19.26 4.98
N TYR A 101 55.18 -18.21 5.78
CA TYR A 101 56.18 -17.83 6.77
C TYR A 101 56.19 -18.91 7.86
N LYS A 102 57.41 -19.32 8.22
CA LYS A 102 57.72 -20.39 9.17
C LYS A 102 57.40 -19.89 10.58
N GLU A 103 56.39 -20.47 11.23
CA GLU A 103 56.11 -20.24 12.65
C GLU A 103 57.13 -21.01 13.50
N GLU A 104 58.00 -20.27 14.19
CA GLU A 104 58.74 -20.76 15.35
C GLU A 104 57.91 -20.57 16.62
N ASP A 105 58.05 -21.57 17.46
CA ASP A 105 57.17 -22.01 18.53
C ASP A 105 57.38 -21.20 19.84
N ARG A 106 56.34 -21.21 20.67
CA ARG A 106 56.32 -21.15 22.16
C ARG A 106 55.96 -19.87 22.94
N THR A 107 54.72 -19.94 23.43
CA THR A 107 54.29 -19.89 24.85
C THR A 107 54.38 -18.59 25.65
N ARG A 108 53.23 -18.20 26.23
CA ARG A 108 52.98 -17.97 27.67
C ARG A 108 51.48 -17.66 27.85
N ASP A 109 50.75 -18.51 28.58
CA ASP A 109 50.31 -18.30 29.98
C ASP A 109 49.27 -17.16 30.08
N ASP A 110 48.10 -17.25 30.72
CA ASP A 110 47.64 -18.09 31.82
C ASP A 110 46.15 -17.73 32.09
N ARG A 111 45.43 -18.61 32.81
CA ARG A 111 44.20 -18.41 33.62
C ARG A 111 42.80 -18.50 33.01
N SER A 112 42.22 -19.67 33.26
CA SER A 112 40.80 -19.90 33.57
C SER A 112 40.37 -19.25 34.89
N ALA A 113 39.17 -18.67 34.94
CA ALA A 113 38.20 -18.77 36.06
C ALA A 113 36.82 -18.17 35.69
N PRO A 114 35.70 -18.60 36.30
CA PRO A 114 34.34 -18.42 35.80
C PRO A 114 33.51 -17.28 36.46
N ALA A 115 32.26 -17.16 35.99
CA ALA A 115 31.19 -16.15 36.20
C ALA A 115 30.87 -15.72 37.65
N PRO A 116 30.01 -14.68 37.79
CA PRO A 116 28.72 -14.96 38.44
C PRO A 116 27.48 -14.26 37.84
N LYS A 117 26.31 -14.84 38.17
CA LYS A 117 24.97 -14.26 38.05
C LYS A 117 24.64 -13.39 39.27
N SER A 118 23.75 -12.41 39.14
CA SER A 118 22.99 -11.86 40.27
C SER A 118 21.54 -11.54 39.88
N ASN A 119 20.61 -12.04 40.69
CA ASN A 119 19.17 -11.73 40.69
C ASN A 119 18.88 -10.35 41.31
N SER A 120 17.71 -9.78 40.99
CA SER A 120 16.69 -9.18 41.89
C SER A 120 15.69 -8.40 41.01
N ALA A 121 14.40 -8.73 40.88
CA ALA A 121 13.29 -8.72 41.84
C ALA A 121 12.77 -7.31 42.22
N GLY A 122 11.45 -7.11 42.11
CA GLY A 122 10.70 -5.88 42.45
C GLY A 122 9.80 -5.46 41.28
N ASP A 123 8.62 -6.01 41.00
CA ASP A 123 7.39 -6.18 41.79
C ASP A 123 6.47 -4.93 41.85
N ALA A 124 5.16 -5.22 41.80
CA ALA A 124 3.95 -4.37 41.88
C ALA A 124 3.51 -3.56 40.62
N GLN A 125 2.48 -3.99 39.88
CA GLN A 125 1.02 -3.96 40.13
C GLN A 125 0.34 -2.62 39.79
N THR A 126 -0.47 -2.57 38.70
CA THR A 126 -1.96 -2.48 38.66
C THR A 126 -2.53 -1.14 39.18
N ALA A 127 -3.57 -0.50 38.64
CA ALA A 127 -4.69 -0.95 37.84
C ALA A 127 -5.40 0.26 37.16
N ASN A 128 -6.16 -0.04 36.11
CA ASN A 128 -7.48 0.47 35.72
C ASN A 128 -8.02 1.82 36.25
N GLY A 129 -8.70 2.54 35.35
CA GLY A 129 -10.04 3.06 35.68
C GLY A 129 -10.52 4.31 34.93
N MET A 130 -11.51 4.09 34.06
CA MET A 130 -12.65 4.96 33.74
C MET A 130 -12.44 6.37 33.14
N GLY A 131 -12.79 6.48 31.85
CA GLY A 131 -13.96 7.21 31.33
C GLY A 131 -14.22 8.66 31.76
N ARG A 132 -14.41 9.54 30.76
CA ARG A 132 -15.41 10.62 30.82
C ARG A 132 -15.73 11.18 29.44
N ASP A 133 -17.03 11.26 29.18
CA ASP A 133 -17.67 12.08 28.15
C ASP A 133 -17.35 13.56 28.33
N SER A 134 -17.26 14.29 27.21
CA SER A 134 -18.04 15.51 26.90
C SER A 134 -17.33 16.38 25.86
N ALA A 135 -18.02 16.70 24.76
CA ALA A 135 -18.50 18.06 24.48
C ALA A 135 -18.84 18.27 23.00
N LYS A 136 -20.10 18.65 22.76
CA LYS A 136 -20.60 19.27 21.54
C LYS A 136 -19.77 20.50 21.15
N GLN A 137 -19.33 20.60 19.91
CA GLN A 137 -19.00 21.88 19.26
C GLN A 137 -19.57 21.97 17.83
N ARG A 138 -20.66 22.75 17.74
CA ARG A 138 -21.01 23.76 16.73
C ARG A 138 -20.81 23.42 15.23
N SER A 139 -21.95 23.16 14.61
CA SER A 139 -22.38 23.50 13.25
C SER A 139 -21.43 24.36 12.39
N ALA A 140 -20.76 23.70 11.44
CA ALA A 140 -20.40 24.30 10.15
C ALA A 140 -21.60 24.16 9.19
N PRO A 141 -21.78 25.06 8.20
CA PRO A 141 -22.95 25.02 7.32
C PRO A 141 -23.09 23.66 6.62
N SER A 142 -24.33 23.17 6.59
CA SER A 142 -24.73 21.91 5.98
C SER A 142 -24.38 21.92 4.49
N TYR A 143 -23.20 21.40 4.16
CA TYR A 143 -23.05 20.71 2.89
C TYR A 143 -24.13 19.61 2.85
N PRO A 144 -24.76 19.33 1.69
CA PRO A 144 -25.66 18.19 1.59
C PRO A 144 -24.92 16.97 2.16
N ALA A 145 -25.63 16.14 2.96
CA ALA A 145 -25.07 14.88 3.41
C ALA A 145 -24.54 14.17 2.16
N PRO A 146 -23.23 13.90 2.07
CA PRO A 146 -22.75 13.11 0.97
C PRO A 146 -23.43 11.76 1.08
N ASP A 147 -23.60 11.12 -0.05
CA ASP A 147 -23.67 9.67 -0.09
C ASP A 147 -22.47 9.16 0.73
N ASP A 148 -22.70 8.77 1.99
CA ASP A 148 -21.66 8.42 2.98
C ASP A 148 -21.06 7.04 2.67
N GLU A 149 -21.27 6.55 1.45
CA GLU A 149 -20.84 5.26 0.99
C GLU A 149 -19.44 5.38 0.36
N SER A 150 -18.43 4.86 1.06
CA SER A 150 -17.06 4.79 0.54
C SER A 150 -17.01 3.96 -0.75
N ALA A 151 -16.08 4.32 -1.64
CA ALA A 151 -15.82 3.56 -2.85
C ALA A 151 -15.23 2.19 -2.53
N ALA A 152 -15.76 1.21 -3.23
CA ALA A 152 -15.28 -0.15 -3.28
C ALA A 152 -15.42 -0.69 -4.70
N THR A 153 -14.99 -1.93 -4.92
CA THR A 153 -14.97 -2.60 -6.22
C THR A 153 -16.01 -3.72 -6.27
N GLY A 154 -16.85 -3.66 -7.30
CA GLY A 154 -17.86 -4.68 -7.58
C GLY A 154 -17.36 -5.78 -8.52
N ILE A 155 -18.24 -6.75 -8.76
CA ILE A 155 -18.01 -7.86 -9.70
C ILE A 155 -19.00 -7.77 -10.89
N GLY A 156 -18.52 -7.24 -12.01
CA GLY A 156 -19.35 -6.85 -13.14
C GLY A 156 -19.71 -7.99 -14.09
N ARG A 157 -20.01 -7.64 -15.34
CA ARG A 157 -20.29 -8.61 -16.40
C ARG A 157 -19.07 -9.48 -16.72
N SER A 158 -19.33 -10.68 -17.24
CA SER A 158 -18.29 -11.54 -17.79
C SER A 158 -17.67 -10.91 -19.04
N VAL A 159 -16.35 -11.01 -19.16
CA VAL A 159 -15.55 -10.58 -20.31
C VAL A 159 -14.52 -11.67 -20.62
N ARG A 160 -14.17 -11.82 -21.90
CA ARG A 160 -13.10 -12.73 -22.31
C ARG A 160 -11.75 -12.20 -21.81
N ASN A 161 -10.98 -13.06 -21.18
CA ASN A 161 -9.61 -12.78 -20.73
C ASN A 161 -8.80 -14.08 -20.69
N ASP A 162 -8.04 -14.31 -21.75
CA ASP A 162 -7.28 -15.55 -21.93
C ASP A 162 -5.95 -15.48 -21.17
N VAL A 163 -5.69 -16.48 -20.33
CA VAL A 163 -4.49 -16.57 -19.48
C VAL A 163 -3.89 -17.97 -19.53
N GLN A 164 -2.60 -18.06 -19.24
CA GLN A 164 -1.88 -19.32 -19.14
C GLN A 164 -1.16 -19.41 -17.80
N TRP A 165 -1.22 -20.60 -17.21
CA TRP A 165 -0.45 -20.91 -16.02
C TRP A 165 0.99 -21.22 -16.39
N ILE A 166 1.93 -20.59 -15.69
CA ILE A 166 3.35 -20.91 -15.81
C ILE A 166 3.94 -21.19 -14.44
N LYS A 167 4.96 -22.04 -14.40
CA LYS A 167 5.81 -22.19 -13.23
C LYS A 167 6.98 -21.21 -13.32
N MET A 168 7.21 -20.49 -12.24
CA MET A 168 8.27 -19.49 -12.14
C MET A 168 8.96 -19.67 -10.79
N ASP A 169 10.30 -19.72 -10.78
CA ASP A 169 11.07 -19.70 -9.54
C ASP A 169 11.24 -18.25 -9.11
N LEU A 170 10.76 -17.91 -7.92
CA LEU A 170 10.72 -16.53 -7.42
C LEU A 170 11.78 -16.31 -6.36
N ASP A 171 12.39 -15.14 -6.39
CA ASP A 171 13.08 -14.63 -5.21
C ASP A 171 12.06 -14.44 -4.08
N SER A 172 12.38 -14.95 -2.88
CA SER A 172 11.50 -14.83 -1.72
C SER A 172 11.41 -13.39 -1.20
N ARG A 173 12.37 -12.54 -1.58
CA ARG A 173 12.34 -11.11 -1.24
C ARG A 173 11.51 -10.33 -2.27
N PRO A 174 10.52 -9.55 -1.84
CA PRO A 174 9.80 -8.67 -2.75
C PRO A 174 10.77 -7.63 -3.33
N ALA A 175 10.68 -7.44 -4.64
CA ALA A 175 11.42 -6.42 -5.37
C ALA A 175 10.83 -5.02 -5.20
N GLY A 176 9.57 -4.94 -4.78
CA GLY A 176 8.86 -3.70 -4.49
C GLY A 176 7.41 -3.97 -4.13
N GLU A 177 6.80 -2.98 -3.50
CA GLU A 177 5.38 -2.98 -3.13
C GLU A 177 4.79 -1.60 -3.44
N ILE A 178 3.58 -1.60 -3.95
CA ILE A 178 2.80 -0.39 -4.20
C ILE A 178 1.42 -0.59 -3.59
N MET A 179 0.97 0.41 -2.86
CA MET A 179 -0.39 0.48 -2.32
C MET A 179 -1.03 1.79 -2.77
N ILE A 180 -2.22 1.69 -3.34
CA ILE A 180 -3.03 2.82 -3.79
C ILE A 180 -4.33 2.77 -3.02
N ARG A 181 -4.58 3.80 -2.22
CA ARG A 181 -5.91 4.04 -1.66
C ARG A 181 -6.72 4.86 -2.66
N TYR A 182 -7.90 4.38 -3.02
CA TYR A 182 -8.81 5.09 -3.91
C TYR A 182 -10.06 5.52 -3.17
N GLU A 183 -10.66 6.63 -3.61
CA GLU A 183 -11.95 7.07 -3.11
C GLU A 183 -12.70 7.92 -4.15
N TYR A 184 -14.00 8.13 -3.95
CA TYR A 184 -14.79 9.12 -4.67
C TYR A 184 -14.28 10.54 -4.41
N ARG A 185 -14.48 11.41 -5.41
CA ARG A 185 -14.00 12.80 -5.38
C ARG A 185 -14.44 13.55 -4.12
N ALA A 186 -15.70 13.39 -3.69
CA ALA A 186 -16.22 14.06 -2.51
C ALA A 186 -15.39 13.75 -1.25
N SER A 187 -15.06 12.48 -1.05
CA SER A 187 -14.20 12.02 0.05
C SER A 187 -12.77 12.49 -0.09
N LEU A 188 -12.20 12.45 -1.31
CA LEU A 188 -10.85 12.98 -1.55
C LEU A 188 -10.75 14.49 -1.28
N VAL A 189 -11.80 15.25 -1.59
CA VAL A 189 -11.92 16.69 -1.27
C VAL A 189 -12.09 16.91 0.23
N ARG A 190 -12.85 16.05 0.92
CA ARG A 190 -13.01 16.08 2.38
C ARG A 190 -11.69 15.79 3.09
N LEU A 191 -10.90 14.86 2.55
CA LEU A 191 -9.55 14.51 3.02
C LEU A 191 -8.49 15.56 2.66
N GLY A 192 -8.81 16.55 1.82
CA GLY A 192 -7.88 17.59 1.39
C GLY A 192 -6.85 17.14 0.35
N ILE A 193 -7.01 15.93 -0.23
CA ILE A 193 -6.15 15.42 -1.31
C ILE A 193 -6.44 16.19 -2.61
N ILE A 194 -7.72 16.43 -2.89
CA ILE A 194 -8.16 17.25 -4.02
C ILE A 194 -8.55 18.63 -3.47
N PRO A 195 -8.06 19.73 -4.06
CA PRO A 195 -8.47 21.07 -3.67
C PRO A 195 -10.00 21.21 -3.72
N ARG A 196 -10.56 21.87 -2.72
CA ARG A 196 -11.94 22.32 -2.80
C ARG A 196 -12.03 23.39 -3.87
N ASP A 197 -12.99 23.25 -4.78
CA ASP A 197 -13.42 24.34 -5.62
C ASP A 197 -14.12 25.36 -4.73
N TYR A 198 -13.35 26.21 -4.05
CA TYR A 198 -13.91 27.41 -3.46
C TYR A 198 -14.18 28.36 -4.62
N PRO A 199 -15.44 28.69 -4.94
CA PRO A 199 -15.67 29.92 -5.69
C PRO A 199 -14.98 31.02 -4.87
N ARG A 200 -13.98 31.70 -5.46
CA ARG A 200 -13.34 32.82 -4.77
C ARG A 200 -14.46 33.73 -4.29
N PRO A 201 -14.58 33.97 -2.97
CA PRO A 201 -15.59 34.90 -2.49
C PRO A 201 -15.36 36.21 -3.24
N GLN A 202 -16.39 36.72 -3.93
CA GLN A 202 -16.31 37.98 -4.68
C GLN A 202 -15.74 39.13 -3.84
N VAL A 203 -15.82 39.01 -2.51
CA VAL A 203 -15.22 39.91 -1.53
C VAL A 203 -13.69 40.00 -1.64
N LEU A 204 -12.98 38.89 -1.81
CA LEU A 204 -11.52 38.90 -1.94
C LEU A 204 -11.10 39.53 -3.27
N ASP A 205 -11.72 39.10 -4.38
CA ASP A 205 -11.45 39.70 -5.69
C ASP A 205 -11.83 41.19 -5.74
N ARG A 206 -12.90 41.61 -5.03
CA ARG A 206 -13.27 43.03 -4.87
C ARG A 206 -12.21 43.80 -4.09
N ARG A 207 -11.63 43.20 -3.04
CA ARG A 207 -10.58 43.82 -2.22
C ARG A 207 -9.24 43.91 -2.96
N GLU A 208 -8.87 42.90 -3.74
CA GLU A 208 -7.67 42.94 -4.59
C GLU A 208 -7.78 44.03 -5.67
N ARG A 209 -8.99 44.28 -6.16
CA ARG A 209 -9.28 45.36 -7.13
C ARG A 209 -9.68 46.68 -6.47
N ALA A 210 -9.71 46.76 -5.15
CA ALA A 210 -10.11 47.98 -4.46
C ALA A 210 -9.02 49.04 -4.67
N GLN A 211 -9.37 50.08 -5.42
CA GLN A 211 -8.56 51.27 -5.53
C GLN A 211 -9.08 52.28 -4.48
N GLY A 212 -8.16 53.01 -3.86
CA GLY A 212 -8.45 53.90 -2.74
C GLY A 212 -9.14 55.19 -3.18
N PHE A 213 -8.42 56.30 -3.11
CA PHE A 213 -8.97 57.63 -3.32
C PHE A 213 -9.57 57.80 -4.73
N GLU A 214 -10.90 57.98 -4.79
CA GLU A 214 -11.59 58.53 -5.96
C GLU A 214 -11.94 60.01 -5.69
N PRO A 215 -11.80 60.92 -6.67
CA PRO A 215 -12.09 62.34 -6.50
C PRO A 215 -13.61 62.60 -6.53
N ARG A 216 -14.34 62.10 -5.52
CA ARG A 216 -15.78 62.27 -5.37
C ARG A 216 -16.13 62.79 -3.99
N TYR A 217 -17.18 63.60 -3.93
CA TYR A 217 -17.77 64.08 -2.67
C TYR A 217 -18.66 63.00 -2.04
N CYS A 218 -18.85 63.06 -0.72
CA CYS A 218 -19.67 62.11 0.03
C CYS A 218 -21.14 62.16 -0.44
N PRO A 219 -21.75 61.04 -0.87
CA PRO A 219 -23.15 61.01 -1.25
C PRO A 219 -24.07 61.10 -0.02
N GLN A 220 -25.31 61.54 -0.22
CA GLN A 220 -26.33 61.47 0.83
C GLN A 220 -26.81 60.01 1.04
N PRO A 221 -27.19 59.63 2.28
CA PRO A 221 -27.63 58.27 2.61
C PRO A 221 -28.91 57.83 1.90
#